data_AF-A0A1Y1V843-F1
#
_entry.id   AF-A0A1Y1V843-F1
#
_cell.length_a   1.000
_cell.length_b   1.000
_cell.length_c   1.000
_cell.angle_alpha   90.00
_cell.angle_beta   90.00
_cell.angle_gamma   90.00
#
_symmetry.space_group_name_H-M   'P 1'
#
loop_
_entity.id
_entity.type
_entity.pdbx_description
1 polymer ?
#
loop_
_entity_poly.entity_id
_entity_poly.type
_entity_poly.pdbx_seq_one_letter_code
_entity_poly.pdbx_strand_id
1 'polypeptide(L)'
;MTNKLYTEDFIDKNGCRWNLNVYNCKDEDYYRAIYYNKLVISVCVSLLDSILIIYRVGIKRRNIITLYGIASIDGLLVFVGLFAYAMIYHAISILKAEEVGNYVLQEFSFYMQYIFVLIAIQIYLTGTLNASPRYKSSAFYYPRPRVANTISFIFMIIWVSIEIVGIFKIGSIRNFPYISYEKSIYQFDEALKNSQYKLWVKITYVTFGVASVITCILFILFGVNLHKTAKRSLEEMYRTKKIKSNVVVPIRIALYKMEWINGACYVFMFVFGVLFIIMGFFENLVYSYERTVFPKIFCVALNIIPPAIIFMTLLSIVYGEARSDIISIFPSTHCEDDDYQMNYTKQSNEGEKI
;
A
#
# COMPACT_ATOMS: atom_id res chain seq x y z
N MET A 1 -36.18 -18.73 10.09
CA MET A 1 -35.39 -19.97 10.23
C MET A 1 -34.35 -19.71 11.30
N THR A 2 -34.61 -20.12 12.53
CA THR A 2 -33.65 -19.99 13.63
C THR A 2 -32.46 -20.90 13.33
N ASN A 3 -31.29 -20.28 13.37
CA ASN A 3 -30.12 -20.63 12.61
C ASN A 3 -29.42 -21.85 13.24
N LYS A 4 -29.84 -23.08 12.87
CA LYS A 4 -29.29 -24.36 13.38
C LYS A 4 -27.75 -24.47 13.30
N LEU A 5 -27.09 -23.61 12.54
CA LEU A 5 -25.64 -23.57 12.34
C LEU A 5 -24.89 -22.76 13.42
N TYR A 6 -25.61 -22.05 14.29
CA TYR A 6 -25.07 -21.20 15.36
C TYR A 6 -25.32 -21.79 16.75
N THR A 7 -25.86 -23.02 16.83
CA THR A 7 -25.99 -23.74 18.10
C THR A 7 -24.63 -24.28 18.55
N GLU A 8 -24.40 -24.31 19.87
CA GLU A 8 -23.14 -24.75 20.49
C GLU A 8 -22.64 -26.11 19.96
N ASP A 9 -23.56 -27.01 19.60
CA ASP A 9 -23.29 -28.33 19.03
C ASP A 9 -22.46 -28.33 17.72
N PHE A 10 -22.38 -27.19 17.01
CA PHE A 10 -21.63 -27.08 15.75
C PHE A 10 -20.33 -26.26 15.86
N ILE A 11 -20.05 -25.61 16.99
CA ILE A 11 -18.88 -24.72 17.14
C ILE A 11 -17.57 -25.49 16.89
N ASP A 12 -17.41 -26.66 17.51
CA ASP A 12 -16.21 -27.50 17.35
C ASP A 12 -16.03 -28.07 15.94
N LYS A 13 -17.10 -28.03 15.14
CA LYS A 13 -17.18 -28.56 13.77
C LYS A 13 -17.03 -27.47 12.70
N ASN A 14 -17.16 -26.20 13.09
CA ASN A 14 -17.02 -25.04 12.24
C ASN A 14 -15.65 -24.40 12.42
N GLY A 15 -14.87 -24.27 11.35
CA GLY A 15 -13.66 -23.46 11.34
C GLY A 15 -13.93 -22.00 11.04
N CYS A 16 -13.16 -21.11 11.65
CA CYS A 16 -13.29 -19.69 11.36
C CYS A 16 -12.77 -19.38 9.96
N ARG A 17 -13.67 -18.94 9.07
CA ARG A 17 -13.27 -18.28 7.83
C ARG A 17 -12.97 -16.82 8.18
N TRP A 18 -11.75 -16.63 8.67
CA TRP A 18 -11.33 -15.41 9.36
C TRP A 18 -11.50 -14.12 8.56
N ASN A 19 -11.63 -14.14 7.22
CA ASN A 19 -11.92 -12.96 6.42
C ASN A 19 -13.42 -12.58 6.35
N LEU A 20 -14.31 -13.38 6.92
CA LEU A 20 -15.76 -13.14 6.92
C LEU A 20 -16.38 -13.13 8.32
N ASN A 21 -16.06 -14.14 9.12
CA ASN A 21 -16.60 -14.29 10.46
C ASN A 21 -15.63 -15.07 11.35
N VAL A 22 -15.57 -14.65 12.61
CA VAL A 22 -14.77 -15.29 13.67
C VAL A 22 -15.62 -15.67 14.88
N TYR A 23 -16.92 -15.42 14.85
CA TYR A 23 -17.86 -15.78 15.91
C TYR A 23 -18.40 -17.20 15.73
N ASN A 24 -18.66 -17.95 16.81
CA ASN A 24 -19.24 -19.30 16.79
C ASN A 24 -18.47 -20.30 15.92
N CYS A 25 -17.14 -20.25 16.00
CA CYS A 25 -16.26 -21.17 15.31
C CYS A 25 -15.08 -21.59 16.20
N LYS A 26 -14.52 -22.76 15.88
CA LYS A 26 -13.36 -23.30 16.57
C LYS A 26 -12.19 -22.32 16.54
N ASP A 27 -11.54 -22.16 17.70
CA ASP A 27 -10.45 -21.21 17.93
C ASP A 27 -10.86 -19.73 17.80
N GLU A 28 -12.14 -19.39 17.99
CA GLU A 28 -12.65 -18.01 17.96
C GLU A 28 -11.76 -17.03 18.76
N ASP A 29 -11.39 -17.37 19.99
CA ASP A 29 -10.56 -16.52 20.87
C ASP A 29 -9.23 -16.13 20.21
N TYR A 30 -8.61 -17.07 19.50
CA TYR A 30 -7.36 -16.82 18.77
C TYR A 30 -7.56 -15.81 17.64
N TYR A 31 -8.60 -15.98 16.82
CA TYR A 31 -8.88 -15.07 15.72
C TYR A 31 -9.32 -13.69 16.21
N ARG A 32 -10.13 -13.62 17.27
CA ARG A 32 -10.53 -12.36 17.91
C ARG A 32 -9.32 -11.63 18.47
N ALA A 33 -8.37 -12.32 19.11
CA ALA A 33 -7.13 -11.72 19.58
C ALA A 33 -6.30 -11.12 18.42
N ILE A 34 -6.24 -11.77 17.26
CA ILE A 34 -5.61 -11.20 16.06
C ILE A 34 -6.33 -9.93 15.62
N TYR A 35 -7.66 -9.93 15.59
CA TYR A 35 -8.43 -8.75 15.18
C TYR A 35 -8.33 -7.58 16.16
N TYR A 36 -8.22 -7.83 17.47
CA TYR A 36 -7.89 -6.79 18.45
C TYR A 36 -6.51 -6.19 18.19
N ASN A 37 -5.49 -7.01 17.95
CA ASN A 37 -4.16 -6.53 17.60
C ASN A 37 -4.16 -5.73 16.28
N LYS A 38 -4.86 -6.23 15.25
CA LYS A 38 -5.07 -5.50 13.98
C LYS A 38 -5.67 -4.13 14.24
N LEU A 39 -6.73 -4.05 15.07
CA LEU A 39 -7.40 -2.80 15.40
C LEU A 39 -6.46 -1.81 16.09
N VAL A 40 -5.73 -2.26 17.13
CA VAL A 40 -4.78 -1.41 17.88
C VAL A 40 -3.70 -0.85 16.96
N ILE A 41 -3.05 -1.69 16.15
CA ILE A 41 -1.98 -1.22 15.25
C ILE A 41 -2.57 -0.27 14.19
N SER A 42 -3.75 -0.56 13.65
CA SER A 42 -4.39 0.30 12.65
C SER A 42 -4.78 1.67 13.20
N VAL A 43 -5.23 1.73 14.47
CA VAL A 43 -5.48 3.00 15.17
C VAL A 43 -4.16 3.78 15.31
N CYS A 44 -3.07 3.15 15.77
CA CYS A 44 -1.77 3.80 15.85
C CYS A 44 -1.27 4.34 14.50
N VAL A 45 -1.43 3.55 13.42
CA VAL A 45 -1.11 3.96 12.04
C VAL A 45 -1.96 5.16 11.64
N SER A 46 -3.27 5.13 11.86
CA SER A 46 -4.18 6.22 11.48
C SER A 46 -3.87 7.53 12.21
N LEU A 47 -3.53 7.46 13.50
CA LEU A 47 -3.16 8.62 14.30
C LEU A 47 -1.85 9.23 13.80
N LEU A 48 -0.83 8.40 13.59
CA LEU A 48 0.48 8.87 13.17
C LEU A 48 0.46 9.43 11.74
N ASP A 49 -0.29 8.79 10.84
CA ASP A 49 -0.52 9.29 9.47
C ASP A 49 -1.28 10.62 9.47
N SER A 50 -2.36 10.72 10.26
CA SER A 50 -3.14 11.96 10.38
C SER A 50 -2.28 13.12 10.92
N ILE A 51 -1.44 12.87 11.93
CA ILE A 51 -0.49 13.87 12.46
C ILE A 51 0.49 14.31 11.37
N LEU A 52 1.04 13.38 10.59
CA LEU A 52 1.96 13.69 9.49
C LEU A 52 1.29 14.54 8.40
N ILE A 53 0.06 14.20 8.01
CA ILE A 53 -0.70 14.95 7.01
C ILE A 53 -0.99 16.36 7.54
N ILE A 54 -1.48 16.50 8.78
CA ILE A 54 -1.75 17.81 9.41
C ILE A 54 -0.47 18.65 9.49
N TYR A 55 0.66 18.06 9.90
CA TYR A 55 1.95 18.74 9.94
C TYR A 55 2.37 19.24 8.55
N ARG A 56 2.20 18.43 7.50
CA ARG A 56 2.61 18.79 6.15
C ARG A 56 1.70 19.81 5.46
N VAL A 57 0.38 19.69 5.63
CA VAL A 57 -0.61 20.64 5.08
C VAL A 57 -0.64 21.93 5.88
N GLY A 58 -0.73 21.83 7.21
CA GLY A 58 -0.92 22.97 8.09
C GLY A 58 0.37 23.76 8.34
N ILE A 59 1.44 23.07 8.74
CA ILE A 59 2.70 23.73 9.16
C ILE A 59 3.61 23.96 7.96
N LYS A 60 3.89 22.93 7.16
CA LYS A 60 4.75 23.07 5.97
C LYS A 60 4.02 23.65 4.74
N ARG A 61 2.72 23.91 4.83
CA ARG A 61 1.87 24.51 3.77
C ARG A 61 2.03 23.82 2.40
N ARG A 62 2.22 22.50 2.38
CA ARG A 62 2.35 21.75 1.13
C ARG A 62 0.99 21.59 0.46
N ASN A 63 0.95 21.80 -0.85
CA ASN A 63 -0.28 21.70 -1.62
C ASN A 63 -0.48 20.26 -2.14
N ILE A 64 -1.14 19.43 -1.33
CA ILE A 64 -1.34 18.00 -1.60
C ILE A 64 -2.31 17.75 -2.78
N ILE A 65 -3.20 18.71 -3.08
CA ILE A 65 -4.27 18.56 -4.09
C ILE A 65 -3.73 18.61 -5.54
N THR A 66 -2.49 19.04 -5.74
CA THR A 66 -1.89 19.10 -7.09
C THR A 66 -1.46 17.72 -7.59
N LEU A 67 -1.50 17.49 -8.91
CA LEU A 67 -1.10 16.21 -9.52
C LEU A 67 0.32 15.76 -9.14
N TYR A 68 1.22 16.74 -8.95
CA TYR A 68 2.60 16.52 -8.48
C TYR A 68 2.66 16.25 -6.97
N GLY A 69 1.80 16.88 -6.17
CA GLY A 69 1.65 16.61 -4.75
C GLY A 69 1.13 15.19 -4.49
N ILE A 70 0.15 14.74 -5.26
CA ILE A 70 -0.37 13.37 -5.21
C ILE A 70 0.72 12.37 -5.65
N ALA A 71 1.46 12.63 -6.73
CA ALA A 71 2.59 11.79 -7.15
C ALA A 71 3.86 11.99 -6.30
N SER A 72 3.71 12.01 -4.96
CA SER A 72 4.80 12.19 -3.99
C SER A 72 4.53 11.41 -2.71
N ILE A 73 5.36 11.61 -1.68
CA ILE A 73 5.13 11.06 -0.33
C ILE A 73 3.77 11.52 0.23
N ASP A 74 3.26 12.68 -0.18
CA ASP A 74 1.97 13.19 0.31
C ASP A 74 0.78 12.33 -0.18
N GLY A 75 0.80 11.87 -1.43
CA GLY A 75 -0.20 10.91 -1.91
C GLY A 75 -0.08 9.53 -1.28
N LEU A 76 1.16 9.07 -0.99
CA LEU A 76 1.37 7.83 -0.22
C LEU A 76 0.63 7.91 1.13
N LEU A 77 0.80 9.01 1.87
CA LEU A 77 0.16 9.21 3.18
C LEU A 77 -1.37 9.19 3.08
N VAL A 78 -1.97 9.92 2.12
CA VAL A 78 -3.44 9.93 1.95
C VAL A 78 -4.03 8.53 1.78
N PHE A 79 -3.43 7.70 0.92
CA PHE A 79 -3.93 6.35 0.68
C PHE A 79 -3.55 5.36 1.80
N VAL A 80 -2.46 5.59 2.52
CA VAL A 80 -2.13 4.85 3.76
C VAL A 80 -3.16 5.16 4.86
N GLY A 81 -3.61 6.42 4.98
CA GLY A 81 -4.71 6.80 5.86
C GLY A 81 -6.00 6.06 5.52
N LEU A 82 -6.40 6.06 4.23
CA LEU A 82 -7.58 5.30 3.77
C LEU A 82 -7.47 3.80 4.06
N PHE A 83 -6.28 3.22 3.87
CA PHE A 83 -6.00 1.84 4.27
C PHE A 83 -6.25 1.63 5.77
N ALA A 84 -5.71 2.49 6.63
CA ALA A 84 -5.85 2.36 8.08
C ALA A 84 -7.31 2.45 8.52
N TYR A 85 -8.09 3.39 7.96
CA TYR A 85 -9.52 3.49 8.24
C TYR A 85 -10.31 2.29 7.73
N ALA A 86 -10.00 1.77 6.55
CA ALA A 86 -10.62 0.54 6.02
C ALA A 86 -10.31 -0.68 6.92
N MET A 87 -9.10 -0.78 7.45
CA MET A 87 -8.71 -1.84 8.38
C MET A 87 -9.42 -1.73 9.73
N ILE A 88 -9.56 -0.52 10.27
CA ILE A 88 -10.33 -0.27 11.49
C ILE A 88 -11.79 -0.68 11.29
N TYR A 89 -12.41 -0.24 10.19
CA TYR A 89 -13.78 -0.59 9.84
C TYR A 89 -13.97 -2.11 9.74
N HIS A 90 -13.09 -2.79 9.00
CA HIS A 90 -13.11 -4.25 8.86
C HIS A 90 -12.87 -4.97 10.19
N ALA A 91 -11.96 -4.50 11.03
CA ALA A 91 -11.71 -5.13 12.32
C ALA A 91 -12.94 -5.01 13.24
N ILE A 92 -13.58 -3.84 13.25
CA ILE A 92 -14.82 -3.63 14.01
C ILE A 92 -15.97 -4.48 13.47
N SER A 93 -16.12 -4.58 12.14
CA SER A 93 -17.19 -5.38 11.54
C SER A 93 -17.05 -6.86 11.92
N ILE A 94 -15.83 -7.41 11.85
CA ILE A 94 -15.58 -8.81 12.23
C ILE A 94 -15.72 -9.06 13.73
N LEU A 95 -15.26 -8.13 14.58
CA LEU A 95 -15.35 -8.29 16.04
C LEU A 95 -16.78 -8.14 16.59
N LYS A 96 -17.66 -7.43 15.89
CA LYS A 96 -19.05 -7.19 16.30
C LYS A 96 -20.09 -8.06 15.59
N ALA A 97 -19.74 -8.68 14.46
CA ALA A 97 -20.69 -9.47 13.69
C ALA A 97 -20.90 -10.84 14.35
N GLU A 98 -22.07 -11.04 14.96
CA GLU A 98 -22.54 -12.37 15.38
C GLU A 98 -22.97 -13.21 14.17
N GLU A 99 -23.47 -12.56 13.11
CA GLU A 99 -23.87 -13.18 11.84
C GLU A 99 -23.39 -12.35 10.63
N VAL A 100 -23.18 -13.02 9.49
CA VAL A 100 -22.84 -12.35 8.22
C VAL A 100 -24.11 -12.03 7.44
N GLY A 101 -24.57 -10.78 7.53
CA GLY A 101 -25.77 -10.32 6.80
C GLY A 101 -25.55 -10.14 5.29
N ASN A 102 -24.36 -9.75 4.86
CA ASN A 102 -24.04 -9.52 3.44
C ASN A 102 -22.60 -9.94 3.12
N TYR A 103 -22.46 -11.06 2.40
CA TYR A 103 -21.16 -11.60 1.99
C TYR A 103 -20.38 -10.65 1.08
N VAL A 104 -21.05 -9.99 0.14
CA VAL A 104 -20.40 -9.01 -0.75
C VAL A 104 -19.79 -7.88 0.05
N LEU A 105 -20.51 -7.33 1.03
CA LEU A 105 -20.01 -6.22 1.85
C LEU A 105 -18.79 -6.64 2.70
N GLN A 106 -18.81 -7.84 3.28
CA GLN A 106 -17.67 -8.34 4.05
C GLN A 106 -16.44 -8.58 3.17
N GLU A 107 -16.61 -9.16 1.99
CA GLU A 107 -15.51 -9.29 1.03
C GLU A 107 -14.96 -7.92 0.63
N PHE A 108 -15.82 -6.97 0.28
CA PHE A 108 -15.37 -5.61 -0.02
C PHE A 108 -14.59 -5.00 1.12
N SER A 109 -15.08 -5.14 2.36
CA SER A 109 -14.38 -4.63 3.54
C SER A 109 -13.00 -5.27 3.71
N PHE A 110 -12.85 -6.56 3.42
CA PHE A 110 -11.59 -7.29 3.52
C PHE A 110 -10.59 -6.92 2.43
N TYR A 111 -11.06 -6.71 1.19
CA TYR A 111 -10.17 -6.42 0.07
C TYR A 111 -9.83 -4.94 -0.07
N MET A 112 -10.74 -4.02 0.30
CA MET A 112 -10.54 -2.58 0.13
C MET A 112 -9.30 -2.05 0.83
N GLN A 113 -8.97 -2.58 2.01
CA GLN A 113 -7.72 -2.27 2.70
C GLN A 113 -6.50 -2.50 1.79
N TYR A 114 -6.40 -3.64 1.13
CA TYR A 114 -5.24 -3.94 0.28
C TYR A 114 -5.25 -3.16 -1.04
N ILE A 115 -6.44 -2.85 -1.57
CA ILE A 115 -6.59 -1.96 -2.73
C ILE A 115 -5.98 -0.58 -2.43
N PHE A 116 -6.31 0.02 -1.28
CA PHE A 116 -5.76 1.31 -0.90
C PHE A 116 -4.24 1.29 -0.75
N VAL A 117 -3.67 0.22 -0.17
CA VAL A 117 -2.20 0.10 -0.06
C VAL A 117 -1.53 -0.03 -1.42
N LEU A 118 -2.09 -0.83 -2.34
CA LEU A 118 -1.51 -0.96 -3.67
C LEU A 118 -1.56 0.37 -4.42
N ILE A 119 -2.66 1.12 -4.32
CA ILE A 119 -2.78 2.47 -4.89
C ILE A 119 -1.73 3.41 -4.27
N ALA A 120 -1.58 3.40 -2.94
CA ALA A 120 -0.60 4.23 -2.23
C ALA A 120 0.82 4.02 -2.77
N ILE A 121 1.21 2.75 -2.90
CA ILE A 121 2.54 2.35 -3.32
C ILE A 121 2.74 2.58 -4.83
N GLN A 122 1.70 2.40 -5.65
CA GLN A 122 1.75 2.72 -7.08
C GLN A 122 1.91 4.22 -7.35
N ILE A 123 1.23 5.06 -6.56
CA ILE A 123 1.37 6.52 -6.62
C ILE A 123 2.78 6.93 -6.22
N TYR A 124 3.32 6.35 -5.15
CA TYR A 124 4.70 6.59 -4.72
C TYR A 124 5.73 6.16 -5.77
N LEU A 125 5.51 5.00 -6.42
CA LEU A 125 6.35 4.52 -7.53
C LEU A 125 6.32 5.50 -8.71
N THR A 126 5.13 5.99 -9.05
CA THR A 126 4.94 6.97 -10.12
C THR A 126 5.67 8.27 -9.81
N GLY A 127 5.65 8.73 -8.55
CA GLY A 127 6.47 9.84 -8.08
C GLY A 127 7.97 9.59 -8.19
N THR A 128 8.42 8.40 -7.79
CA THR A 128 9.83 7.95 -7.89
C THR A 128 10.30 7.92 -9.35
N LEU A 129 9.46 7.43 -10.27
CA LEU A 129 9.72 7.43 -11.71
C LEU A 129 9.88 8.85 -12.28
N ASN A 130 9.03 9.78 -11.84
CA ASN A 130 9.08 11.17 -12.27
C ASN A 130 10.31 11.91 -11.75
N ALA A 131 10.76 11.55 -10.54
CA ALA A 131 11.99 12.06 -9.93
C ALA A 131 13.26 11.40 -10.49
N SER A 132 13.15 10.33 -11.29
CA SER A 132 14.31 9.60 -11.79
C SER A 132 15.10 10.43 -12.82
N PRO A 133 16.37 10.74 -12.55
CA PRO A 133 17.23 11.50 -13.46
C PRO A 133 17.50 10.68 -14.73
N ARG A 134 17.39 11.35 -15.89
CA ARG A 134 17.58 10.73 -17.20
C ARG A 134 18.97 11.05 -17.74
N TYR A 135 19.96 10.26 -17.35
CA TYR A 135 21.28 10.38 -17.97
C TYR A 135 21.27 9.76 -19.37
N LYS A 136 21.79 10.50 -20.36
CA LYS A 136 21.98 10.00 -21.72
C LYS A 136 22.91 8.78 -21.81
N SER A 137 23.71 8.50 -20.77
CA SER A 137 24.67 7.39 -20.72
C SER A 137 24.18 6.14 -20.00
N SER A 138 22.95 6.09 -19.49
CA SER A 138 22.43 4.86 -18.88
C SER A 138 21.92 3.91 -19.96
N ALA A 139 22.37 2.65 -19.94
CA ALA A 139 21.89 1.60 -20.86
C ALA A 139 20.37 1.33 -20.79
N PHE A 140 19.70 1.84 -19.74
CA PHE A 140 18.27 1.71 -19.53
C PHE A 140 17.53 2.95 -20.01
N TYR A 141 16.58 2.79 -20.94
CA TYR A 141 15.70 3.87 -21.40
C TYR A 141 14.58 4.10 -20.39
N TYR A 142 14.55 5.26 -19.74
CA TYR A 142 13.44 5.66 -18.90
C TYR A 142 12.30 6.23 -19.76
N PRO A 143 11.08 5.65 -19.72
CA PRO A 143 9.94 6.24 -20.40
C PRO A 143 9.71 7.67 -19.90
N ARG A 144 9.25 8.56 -20.78
CA ARG A 144 8.91 9.94 -20.38
C ARG A 144 7.86 9.89 -19.25
N PRO A 145 7.96 10.71 -18.19
CA PRO A 145 7.01 10.85 -17.08
C PRO A 145 5.56 10.81 -17.51
N ARG A 146 5.20 11.60 -18.53
CA ARG A 146 3.83 11.63 -19.06
C ARG A 146 3.37 10.26 -19.56
N VAL A 147 4.23 9.55 -20.29
CA VAL A 147 3.92 8.21 -20.83
C VAL A 147 3.87 7.19 -19.71
N ALA A 148 4.84 7.20 -18.79
CA ALA A 148 4.86 6.31 -17.63
C ALA A 148 3.64 6.50 -16.73
N ASN A 149 3.26 7.75 -16.44
CA ASN A 149 2.08 8.09 -15.66
C ASN A 149 0.79 7.63 -16.34
N THR A 150 0.63 7.87 -17.64
CA THR A 150 -0.55 7.43 -18.40
C THR A 150 -0.67 5.90 -18.41
N ILE A 151 0.44 5.20 -18.67
CA ILE A 151 0.47 3.74 -18.65
C ILE A 151 0.12 3.22 -17.25
N SER A 152 0.79 3.75 -16.22
CA SER A 152 0.56 3.42 -14.80
C SER A 152 -0.91 3.59 -14.42
N PHE A 153 -1.52 4.71 -14.82
CA PHE A 153 -2.92 5.03 -14.54
C PHE A 153 -3.89 4.08 -15.26
N ILE A 154 -3.67 3.79 -16.54
CA ILE A 154 -4.51 2.86 -17.31
C ILE A 154 -4.44 1.46 -16.70
N PHE A 155 -3.23 0.97 -16.41
CA PHE A 155 -3.06 -0.33 -15.76
C PHE A 155 -3.73 -0.38 -14.39
N MET A 156 -3.64 0.70 -13.60
CA MET A 156 -4.32 0.81 -12.31
C MET A 156 -5.85 0.72 -12.48
N ILE A 157 -6.45 1.42 -13.46
CA ILE A 157 -7.91 1.34 -13.72
C ILE A 157 -8.31 -0.08 -14.09
N ILE A 158 -7.60 -0.70 -15.04
CA ILE A 158 -7.91 -2.06 -15.51
C ILE A 158 -7.83 -3.04 -14.33
N TRP A 159 -6.74 -2.96 -13.57
CA TRP A 159 -6.53 -3.82 -12.41
C TRP A 159 -7.60 -3.62 -11.33
N VAL A 160 -7.85 -2.38 -10.89
CA VAL A 160 -8.90 -2.07 -9.89
C VAL A 160 -10.27 -2.58 -10.37
N SER A 161 -10.58 -2.44 -11.66
CA SER A 161 -11.84 -2.93 -12.22
C SER A 161 -11.97 -4.45 -12.13
N ILE A 162 -10.89 -5.18 -12.44
CA ILE A 162 -10.85 -6.65 -12.32
C ILE A 162 -11.06 -7.07 -10.87
N GLU A 163 -10.40 -6.41 -9.92
CA GLU A 163 -10.54 -6.71 -8.48
C GLU A 163 -11.97 -6.45 -8.00
N ILE A 164 -12.55 -5.29 -8.31
CA ILE A 164 -13.92 -4.94 -7.90
C ILE A 164 -14.94 -5.96 -8.43
N VAL A 165 -14.84 -6.32 -9.72
CA VAL A 165 -15.71 -7.34 -10.33
C VAL A 165 -15.50 -8.70 -9.67
N GLY A 166 -14.25 -9.08 -9.43
CA GLY A 166 -13.90 -10.33 -8.77
C GLY A 166 -14.47 -10.44 -7.36
N ILE A 167 -14.27 -9.42 -6.53
CA ILE A 167 -14.81 -9.32 -5.16
C ILE A 167 -16.34 -9.46 -5.17
N PHE A 168 -17.01 -8.73 -6.07
CA PHE A 168 -18.46 -8.81 -6.22
C PHE A 168 -18.91 -10.23 -6.58
N LYS A 169 -18.24 -10.88 -7.54
CA LYS A 169 -18.58 -12.24 -7.97
C LYS A 169 -18.34 -13.27 -6.87
N ILE A 170 -17.20 -13.21 -6.18
CA ILE A 170 -16.88 -14.08 -5.03
C ILE A 170 -17.96 -13.93 -3.96
N GLY A 171 -18.24 -12.70 -3.52
CA GLY A 171 -19.23 -12.42 -2.49
C GLY A 171 -20.66 -12.80 -2.88
N SER A 172 -21.02 -12.69 -4.17
CA SER A 172 -22.36 -13.03 -4.65
C SER A 172 -22.66 -14.53 -4.70
N ILE A 173 -21.63 -15.36 -4.89
CA ILE A 173 -21.77 -16.83 -4.95
C ILE A 173 -21.63 -17.44 -3.56
N ARG A 174 -20.91 -16.76 -2.66
CA ARG A 174 -20.63 -17.26 -1.32
C ARG A 174 -21.91 -17.31 -0.48
N ASN A 175 -22.13 -18.46 0.17
CA ASN A 175 -23.38 -18.76 0.88
C ASN A 175 -23.15 -19.28 2.32
N PHE A 176 -21.89 -19.45 2.72
CA PHE A 176 -21.54 -20.03 4.01
C PHE A 176 -20.39 -19.26 4.69
N PRO A 177 -20.54 -18.85 5.97
CA PRO A 177 -19.58 -17.98 6.64
C PRO A 177 -18.42 -18.73 7.33
N TYR A 178 -18.46 -20.06 7.40
CA TYR A 178 -17.46 -20.88 8.11
C TYR A 178 -16.68 -21.81 7.16
N ILE A 179 -15.59 -22.39 7.66
CA ILE A 179 -14.91 -23.53 7.05
C ILE A 179 -15.58 -24.79 7.60
N SER A 180 -15.95 -25.72 6.73
CA SER A 180 -16.56 -26.97 7.20
C SER A 180 -15.48 -27.98 7.57
N TYR A 181 -15.34 -28.30 8.87
CA TYR A 181 -14.47 -29.39 9.33
C TYR A 181 -15.21 -30.73 9.46
N GLU A 182 -16.45 -30.85 9.03
CA GLU A 182 -17.14 -32.14 9.01
C GLU A 182 -17.85 -32.32 7.67
N LYS A 183 -17.82 -33.54 7.12
CA LYS A 183 -18.43 -33.85 5.81
C LYS A 183 -19.94 -33.60 5.78
N SER A 184 -20.59 -33.65 6.94
CA SER A 184 -21.98 -33.27 7.19
C SER A 184 -22.23 -31.78 6.95
N ILE A 185 -21.29 -30.90 7.36
CA ILE A 185 -21.41 -29.45 7.24
C ILE A 185 -20.91 -28.94 5.89
N TYR A 186 -19.93 -29.64 5.29
CA TYR A 186 -19.40 -29.34 3.95
C TYR A 186 -20.48 -29.34 2.86
N GLN A 187 -21.62 -29.99 3.12
CA GLN A 187 -22.74 -29.97 2.19
C GLN A 187 -23.36 -28.58 2.03
N PHE A 188 -23.28 -27.72 3.05
CA PHE A 188 -23.85 -26.37 3.07
C PHE A 188 -22.99 -25.32 2.33
N ASP A 189 -21.69 -25.57 2.16
CA ASP A 189 -20.80 -24.70 1.37
C ASP A 189 -20.85 -25.07 -0.12
N GLU A 190 -21.92 -24.64 -0.79
CA GLU A 190 -22.12 -24.87 -2.23
C GLU A 190 -21.12 -24.06 -3.08
N ALA A 191 -20.62 -22.94 -2.56
CA ALA A 191 -19.64 -22.10 -3.24
C ALA A 191 -18.34 -22.88 -3.53
N LEU A 192 -17.86 -23.69 -2.59
CA LEU A 192 -16.68 -24.57 -2.80
C LEU A 192 -16.91 -25.70 -3.82
N LYS A 193 -18.15 -26.00 -4.20
CA LYS A 193 -18.46 -26.94 -5.29
C LYS A 193 -18.60 -26.23 -6.64
N ASN A 194 -18.88 -24.92 -6.64
CA ASN A 194 -19.09 -24.12 -7.82
C ASN A 194 -17.76 -23.82 -8.55
N SER A 195 -17.65 -24.22 -9.81
CA SER A 195 -16.47 -23.97 -10.64
C SER A 195 -16.24 -22.49 -10.93
N GLN A 196 -17.31 -21.70 -11.05
CA GLN A 196 -17.21 -20.25 -11.27
C GLN A 196 -16.64 -19.54 -10.04
N TYR A 197 -17.04 -19.94 -8.84
CA TYR A 197 -16.48 -19.41 -7.60
C TYR A 197 -14.96 -19.64 -7.55
N LYS A 198 -14.51 -20.88 -7.79
CA LYS A 198 -13.07 -21.22 -7.81
C LYS A 198 -12.30 -20.42 -8.86
N LEU A 199 -12.91 -20.21 -10.03
CA LEU A 199 -12.31 -19.41 -11.09
C LEU A 199 -12.14 -17.95 -10.65
N TRP A 200 -13.19 -17.33 -10.08
CA TRP A 200 -13.14 -15.95 -9.63
C TRP A 200 -12.16 -15.73 -8.48
N VAL A 201 -12.14 -16.61 -7.48
CA VAL A 201 -11.12 -16.61 -6.43
C VAL A 201 -9.72 -16.63 -7.07
N LYS A 202 -9.47 -17.58 -7.95
CA LYS A 202 -8.16 -17.71 -8.60
C LYS A 202 -7.80 -16.45 -9.37
N ILE A 203 -8.73 -15.91 -10.17
CA ILE A 203 -8.49 -14.67 -10.92
C ILE A 203 -8.14 -13.54 -9.95
N THR A 204 -8.99 -13.21 -8.98
CA THR A 204 -8.81 -12.09 -8.04
C THR A 204 -7.51 -12.19 -7.25
N TYR A 205 -7.25 -13.33 -6.61
CA TYR A 205 -6.04 -13.49 -5.81
C TYR A 205 -4.75 -13.50 -6.66
N VAL A 206 -4.77 -14.13 -7.85
CA VAL A 206 -3.60 -14.16 -8.72
C VAL A 206 -3.37 -12.80 -9.39
N THR A 207 -4.41 -12.07 -9.81
CA THR A 207 -4.26 -10.73 -10.38
C THR A 207 -3.69 -9.77 -9.35
N PHE A 208 -4.19 -9.81 -8.11
CA PHE A 208 -3.65 -9.01 -7.01
C PHE A 208 -2.18 -9.35 -6.74
N GLY A 209 -1.87 -10.65 -6.68
CA GLY A 209 -0.52 -11.13 -6.41
C GLY A 209 0.48 -10.76 -7.51
N VAL A 210 0.10 -10.94 -8.78
CA VAL A 210 0.91 -10.54 -9.93
C VAL A 210 1.12 -9.03 -9.97
N ALA A 211 0.08 -8.23 -9.71
CA ALA A 211 0.22 -6.78 -9.63
C ALA A 211 1.24 -6.37 -8.55
N SER A 212 1.18 -6.98 -7.38
CA SER A 212 2.13 -6.75 -6.28
C SER A 212 3.57 -7.12 -6.68
N VAL A 213 3.76 -8.27 -7.35
CA VAL A 213 5.10 -8.70 -7.83
C VAL A 213 5.63 -7.74 -8.90
N ILE A 214 4.80 -7.30 -9.84
CA ILE A 214 5.20 -6.32 -10.86
C ILE A 214 5.62 -5.02 -10.17
N THR A 215 4.82 -4.48 -9.25
CA THR A 215 5.16 -3.26 -8.50
C THR A 215 6.45 -3.44 -7.71
N CYS A 216 6.71 -4.62 -7.11
CA CYS A 216 7.98 -4.94 -6.46
C CYS A 216 9.18 -4.84 -7.42
N ILE A 217 9.08 -5.49 -8.59
CA ILE A 217 10.14 -5.45 -9.62
C ILE A 217 10.40 -4.00 -10.06
N LEU A 218 9.34 -3.22 -10.28
CA LEU A 218 9.48 -1.81 -10.65
C LEU A 218 10.15 -0.99 -9.53
N PHE A 219 9.84 -1.23 -8.25
CA PHE A 219 10.54 -0.58 -7.14
C PHE A 219 12.02 -0.96 -7.06
N ILE A 220 12.35 -2.22 -7.30
CA ILE A 220 13.76 -2.66 -7.34
C ILE A 220 14.50 -1.97 -8.48
N LEU A 221 13.89 -1.89 -9.67
CA LEU A 221 14.53 -1.24 -10.82
C LEU A 221 14.65 0.27 -10.64
N PHE A 222 13.58 0.96 -10.27
CA PHE A 222 13.54 2.42 -10.23
C PHE A 222 14.00 3.00 -8.90
N GLY A 223 13.60 2.41 -7.78
CA GLY A 223 13.98 2.86 -6.44
C GLY A 223 15.47 2.72 -6.17
N VAL A 224 16.07 1.58 -6.53
CA VAL A 224 17.53 1.36 -6.37
C VAL A 224 18.31 2.28 -7.29
N ASN A 225 17.87 2.45 -8.55
CA ASN A 225 18.56 3.33 -9.49
C ASN A 225 18.46 4.81 -9.11
N LEU A 226 17.33 5.25 -8.57
CA LEU A 226 17.17 6.62 -8.07
C LEU A 226 18.06 6.86 -6.84
N HIS A 227 18.11 5.92 -5.88
CA HIS A 227 19.01 6.02 -4.74
C HIS A 227 20.48 6.06 -5.18
N LYS A 228 20.92 5.15 -6.06
CA LYS A 228 22.29 5.12 -6.60
C LYS A 228 22.64 6.42 -7.30
N THR A 229 21.71 6.96 -8.08
CA THR A 229 21.95 8.22 -8.77
C THR A 229 22.07 9.38 -7.80
N ALA A 230 21.12 9.52 -6.88
CA ALA A 230 21.13 10.61 -5.92
C ALA A 230 22.40 10.56 -5.04
N LYS A 231 22.89 9.36 -4.70
CA LYS A 231 24.19 9.17 -4.04
C LYS A 231 25.36 9.60 -4.91
N ARG A 232 25.40 9.23 -6.19
CA ARG A 232 26.47 9.64 -7.12
C ARG A 232 26.49 11.16 -7.33
N SER A 233 25.32 11.78 -7.48
CA SER A 233 25.20 13.24 -7.57
C SER A 233 25.75 13.92 -6.30
N LEU A 234 25.45 13.38 -5.11
CA LEU A 234 26.04 13.86 -3.87
C LEU A 234 27.58 13.73 -3.89
N GLU A 235 28.12 12.59 -4.30
CA GLU A 235 29.58 12.35 -4.40
C GLU A 235 30.28 13.30 -5.38
N GLU A 236 29.66 13.60 -6.52
CA GLU A 236 30.16 14.58 -7.50
C GLU A 236 30.14 16.01 -6.93
N MET A 237 29.10 16.36 -6.17
CA MET A 237 29.03 17.64 -5.48
C MET A 237 30.10 17.79 -4.37
N TYR A 238 30.46 16.69 -3.69
CA TYR A 238 31.60 16.67 -2.77
C TYR A 238 32.93 16.87 -3.50
N ARG A 239 33.15 16.16 -4.61
CA ARG A 239 34.40 16.25 -5.39
C ARG A 239 34.63 17.65 -5.94
N THR A 240 33.56 18.35 -6.32
CA THR A 240 33.64 19.72 -6.84
C THR A 240 33.76 20.80 -5.75
N LYS A 241 33.79 20.45 -4.45
CA LYS A 241 33.80 21.37 -3.30
C LYS A 241 32.70 22.46 -3.34
N LYS A 242 31.64 22.26 -4.12
CA LYS A 242 30.56 23.24 -4.30
C LYS A 242 29.63 23.37 -3.09
N ILE A 243 29.82 22.57 -2.03
CA ILE A 243 28.84 22.45 -0.94
C ILE A 243 29.46 22.67 0.44
N LYS A 244 28.82 23.53 1.24
CA LYS A 244 29.06 23.71 2.69
C LYS A 244 28.55 22.50 3.48
N SER A 245 29.27 22.08 4.52
CA SER A 245 28.91 20.93 5.38
C SER A 245 27.47 20.92 5.89
N ASN A 246 26.87 22.09 6.11
CA ASN A 246 25.48 22.25 6.57
C ASN A 246 24.41 21.78 5.56
N VAL A 247 24.72 21.71 4.27
CA VAL A 247 23.81 21.24 3.21
C VAL A 247 23.96 19.73 2.97
N VAL A 248 25.11 19.16 3.34
CA VAL A 248 25.46 17.76 3.12
C VAL A 248 24.69 16.80 4.03
N VAL A 249 24.59 17.14 5.33
CA VAL A 249 23.96 16.28 6.34
C VAL A 249 22.48 16.01 6.01
N PRO A 250 21.68 17.02 5.62
CA PRO A 250 20.27 16.79 5.26
C PRO A 250 20.07 15.97 3.99
N ILE A 251 20.93 16.12 2.96
CA ILE A 251 20.82 15.29 1.74
C ILE A 251 21.11 13.82 2.07
N ARG A 252 22.08 13.55 2.95
CA ARG A 252 22.35 12.20 3.42
C ARG A 252 21.16 11.60 4.18
N ILE A 253 20.48 12.40 5.01
CA ILE A 253 19.25 11.99 5.72
C ILE A 253 18.12 11.69 4.73
N ALA A 254 17.95 12.51 3.69
CA ALA A 254 16.97 12.27 2.63
C ALA A 254 17.25 10.98 1.85
N LEU A 255 18.53 10.69 1.56
CA LEU A 255 18.95 9.43 0.93
C LEU A 255 18.62 8.21 1.79
N TYR A 256 18.91 8.27 3.10
CA TYR A 256 18.52 7.20 4.02
C TYR A 256 17.00 7.04 4.05
N LYS A 257 16.24 8.13 4.20
CA LYS A 257 14.77 8.09 4.18
C LYS A 257 14.24 7.39 2.93
N MET A 258 14.81 7.71 1.77
CA MET A 258 14.43 7.08 0.51
C MET A 258 14.76 5.58 0.48
N GLU A 259 15.91 5.19 0.99
CA GLU A 259 16.33 3.78 1.10
C GLU A 259 15.37 2.99 1.99
N TRP A 260 15.01 3.52 3.16
CA TRP A 260 14.08 2.88 4.08
C TRP A 260 12.67 2.74 3.51
N ILE A 261 12.13 3.79 2.90
CA ILE A 261 10.77 3.75 2.30
C ILE A 261 10.74 2.77 1.14
N ASN A 262 11.69 2.86 0.20
CA ASN A 262 11.79 1.91 -0.91
C ASN A 262 11.97 0.48 -0.41
N GLY A 263 12.84 0.30 0.60
CA GLY A 263 13.06 -0.90 1.38
C GLY A 263 11.78 -1.58 1.83
N ALA A 264 11.00 -0.85 2.62
CA ALA A 264 9.73 -1.33 3.15
C ALA A 264 8.72 -1.63 2.03
N CYS A 265 8.61 -0.76 1.02
CA CYS A 265 7.66 -0.93 -0.08
C CYS A 265 7.92 -2.20 -0.91
N TYR A 266 9.18 -2.51 -1.27
CA TYR A 266 9.44 -3.73 -2.05
C TYR A 266 9.29 -5.00 -1.20
N VAL A 267 9.72 -4.99 0.08
CA VAL A 267 9.54 -6.15 0.97
C VAL A 267 8.06 -6.44 1.17
N PHE A 268 7.27 -5.39 1.43
CA PHE A 268 5.82 -5.48 1.56
C PHE A 268 5.20 -6.11 0.31
N MET A 269 5.51 -5.56 -0.87
CA MET A 269 4.94 -6.02 -2.14
C MET A 269 5.35 -7.44 -2.50
N PHE A 270 6.58 -7.84 -2.18
CA PHE A 270 7.04 -9.21 -2.39
C PHE A 270 6.26 -10.20 -1.52
N VAL A 271 6.20 -9.94 -0.20
CA VAL A 271 5.49 -10.82 0.75
C VAL A 271 4.02 -10.92 0.37
N PHE A 272 3.38 -9.80 0.04
CA PHE A 272 2.00 -9.77 -0.42
C PHE A 272 1.79 -10.54 -1.72
N GLY A 273 2.63 -10.30 -2.72
CA GLY A 273 2.56 -11.00 -3.99
C GLY A 273 2.56 -12.50 -3.81
N VAL A 274 3.48 -13.01 -2.99
CA VAL A 274 3.59 -14.44 -2.68
C VAL A 274 2.36 -14.94 -1.92
N LEU A 275 1.92 -14.25 -0.87
CA LEU A 275 0.77 -14.69 -0.06
C LEU A 275 -0.53 -14.73 -0.87
N PHE A 276 -0.80 -13.73 -1.70
CA PHE A 276 -1.99 -13.69 -2.55
C PHE A 276 -1.93 -14.75 -3.66
N ILE A 277 -0.78 -14.98 -4.29
CA ILE A 277 -0.61 -16.10 -5.24
C ILE A 277 -0.87 -17.44 -4.57
N ILE A 278 -0.32 -17.67 -3.37
CA ILE A 278 -0.57 -18.90 -2.62
C ILE A 278 -2.05 -19.05 -2.29
N MET A 279 -2.72 -18.00 -1.81
CA MET A 279 -4.18 -18.02 -1.59
C MET A 279 -4.95 -18.35 -2.88
N GLY A 280 -4.55 -17.80 -4.04
CA GLY A 280 -5.25 -18.07 -5.31
C GLY A 280 -5.13 -19.51 -5.81
N PHE A 281 -3.99 -20.17 -5.61
CA PHE A 281 -3.79 -21.57 -6.05
C PHE A 281 -4.18 -22.59 -4.97
N PHE A 282 -4.06 -22.22 -3.70
CA PHE A 282 -4.15 -23.13 -2.57
C PHE A 282 -5.24 -22.73 -1.57
N GLU A 283 -6.22 -21.89 -1.93
CA GLU A 283 -7.37 -21.54 -1.06
C GLU A 283 -8.01 -22.80 -0.45
N ASN A 284 -8.24 -23.82 -1.28
CA ASN A 284 -8.83 -25.10 -0.86
C ASN A 284 -7.94 -25.86 0.13
N LEU A 285 -6.61 -25.68 0.09
CA LEU A 285 -5.69 -26.28 1.06
C LEU A 285 -5.63 -25.46 2.35
N VAL A 286 -5.71 -24.13 2.25
CA VAL A 286 -5.78 -23.24 3.41
C VAL A 286 -7.04 -23.56 4.19
N TYR A 287 -8.18 -23.69 3.52
CA TYR A 287 -9.45 -24.04 4.15
C TYR A 287 -9.75 -25.55 4.14
N SER A 288 -8.72 -26.39 4.08
CA SER A 288 -8.87 -27.84 4.12
C SER A 288 -9.16 -28.37 5.51
N TYR A 289 -9.96 -29.43 5.56
CA TYR A 289 -10.38 -30.16 6.75
C TYR A 289 -9.22 -30.60 7.65
N GLU A 290 -8.14 -31.09 7.05
CA GLU A 290 -7.08 -31.77 7.80
C GLU A 290 -6.03 -30.82 8.42
N ARG A 291 -6.07 -29.53 8.06
CA ARG A 291 -4.93 -28.63 8.31
C ARG A 291 -5.34 -27.31 8.97
N THR A 292 -5.67 -27.38 10.25
CA THR A 292 -6.08 -26.24 11.10
C THR A 292 -5.01 -25.15 11.28
N VAL A 293 -3.74 -25.44 10.98
CA VAL A 293 -2.62 -24.51 11.17
C VAL A 293 -2.54 -23.46 10.05
N PHE A 294 -2.83 -23.82 8.80
CA PHE A 294 -2.69 -22.88 7.66
C PHE A 294 -3.61 -21.66 7.76
N PRO A 295 -4.92 -21.78 8.08
CA PRO A 295 -5.79 -20.63 8.30
C PRO A 295 -5.25 -19.64 9.33
N LYS A 296 -4.65 -20.15 10.42
CA LYS A 296 -4.08 -19.33 11.49
C LYS A 296 -2.87 -18.53 11.00
N ILE A 297 -1.94 -19.19 10.31
CA ILE A 297 -0.76 -18.54 9.72
C ILE A 297 -1.19 -17.46 8.72
N PHE A 298 -2.10 -17.76 7.80
CA PHE A 298 -2.59 -16.81 6.81
C PHE A 298 -3.35 -15.64 7.44
N CYS A 299 -4.12 -15.89 8.50
CA CYS A 299 -4.80 -14.85 9.24
C CYS A 299 -3.80 -13.84 9.84
N VAL A 300 -2.74 -14.30 10.51
CA VAL A 300 -1.68 -13.43 11.03
C VAL A 300 -0.96 -12.70 9.89
N ALA A 301 -0.59 -13.44 8.83
CA ALA A 301 0.19 -12.90 7.73
C ALA A 301 -0.55 -11.78 6.98
N LEU A 302 -1.87 -11.90 6.81
CA LEU A 302 -2.67 -10.93 6.08
C LEU A 302 -3.27 -9.83 6.97
N ASN A 303 -3.36 -10.01 8.30
CA ASN A 303 -3.96 -9.00 9.19
C ASN A 303 -2.97 -8.24 10.08
N ILE A 304 -1.81 -8.81 10.42
CA ILE A 304 -0.85 -8.19 11.36
C ILE A 304 0.39 -7.65 10.66
N ILE A 305 0.97 -8.44 9.75
CA ILE A 305 2.18 -8.01 9.01
C ILE A 305 1.94 -6.70 8.24
N PRO A 306 0.80 -6.50 7.56
CA PRO A 306 0.63 -5.30 6.74
C PRO A 306 0.60 -3.99 7.52
N PRO A 307 -0.23 -3.83 8.57
CA PRO A 307 -0.20 -2.62 9.38
C PRO A 307 1.13 -2.44 10.10
N ALA A 308 1.81 -3.52 10.50
CA ALA A 308 3.11 -3.42 11.17
C ALA A 308 4.19 -2.84 10.24
N ILE A 309 4.27 -3.31 8.98
CA ILE A 309 5.23 -2.76 8.01
C ILE A 309 4.91 -1.30 7.68
N ILE A 310 3.62 -0.97 7.52
CA ILE A 310 3.20 0.41 7.27
C ILE A 310 3.53 1.31 8.46
N PHE A 311 3.31 0.83 9.69
CA PHE A 311 3.70 1.55 10.90
C PHE A 311 5.21 1.85 10.93
N MET A 312 6.06 0.86 10.61
CA MET A 312 7.51 1.05 10.49
C MET A 312 7.90 2.05 9.39
N THR A 313 7.18 2.03 8.26
CA THR A 313 7.39 2.98 7.16
C THR A 313 7.06 4.40 7.61
N LEU A 314 5.95 4.60 8.31
CA LEU A 314 5.56 5.90 8.81
C LEU A 314 6.52 6.42 9.90
N LEU A 315 6.99 5.56 10.81
CA LEU A 315 8.03 5.94 11.78
C LEU A 315 9.32 6.40 11.09
N SER A 316 9.70 5.74 9.99
CA SER A 316 10.84 6.14 9.16
C SER A 316 10.62 7.52 8.52
N ILE A 317 9.39 7.82 8.10
CA ILE A 317 9.02 9.14 7.59
C ILE A 317 9.12 10.19 8.69
N VAL A 318 8.58 9.93 9.89
CA VAL A 318 8.66 10.83 11.06
C VAL A 318 10.11 11.12 11.41
N TYR A 319 10.95 10.09 11.54
CA TYR A 319 12.38 10.25 11.85
C TYR A 319 13.10 11.11 10.81
N GLY A 320 12.79 10.90 9.53
CA GLY A 320 13.33 11.71 8.44
C GLY A 320 12.84 13.17 8.47
N GLU A 321 11.58 13.42 8.86
CA GLU A 321 11.02 14.77 8.96
C GLU A 321 11.58 15.53 10.17
N ALA A 322 11.68 14.89 11.35
CA ALA A 322 12.17 15.51 12.58
C ALA A 322 13.62 16.01 12.49
N ARG A 323 14.41 15.44 11.57
CA ARG A 323 15.79 15.89 11.29
C ARG A 323 15.92 16.79 10.06
N SER A 324 14.81 17.09 9.37
CA SER A 324 14.80 17.86 8.12
C SER A 324 14.49 19.35 8.29
N ASP A 325 14.18 19.82 9.50
CA ASP A 325 13.85 21.22 9.81
C ASP A 325 15.01 22.23 9.61
N ILE A 326 16.06 21.85 8.87
CA ILE A 326 17.16 22.71 8.45
C ILE A 326 17.05 23.13 6.96
N ILE A 327 16.12 22.61 6.15
CA ILE A 327 16.08 22.97 4.71
C ILE A 327 14.68 23.29 4.18
N SER A 328 14.49 24.54 3.75
CA SER A 328 13.39 25.05 2.92
C SER A 328 13.74 25.19 1.43
N ILE A 329 14.93 24.78 0.98
CA ILE A 329 15.36 24.98 -0.42
C ILE A 329 16.12 23.74 -0.90
N PHE A 330 15.45 22.88 -1.66
CA PHE A 330 16.15 21.97 -2.58
C PHE A 330 16.60 22.81 -3.79
N PRO A 331 17.89 22.86 -4.15
CA PRO A 331 18.26 23.30 -5.48
C PRO A 331 17.74 22.25 -6.47
N SER A 332 17.00 22.69 -7.47
CA SER A 332 16.50 21.83 -8.55
C SER A 332 17.67 21.08 -9.18
N THR A 333 17.54 19.75 -9.34
CA THR A 333 18.46 18.92 -10.11
C THR A 333 18.33 19.10 -11.62
N HIS A 334 17.69 20.19 -12.06
CA HIS A 334 17.93 20.69 -13.40
C HIS A 334 19.35 21.26 -13.39
N CYS A 335 20.24 20.73 -14.24
CA CYS A 335 21.32 21.58 -14.72
C CYS A 335 20.61 22.82 -15.27
N GLU A 336 20.70 23.93 -14.54
CA GLU A 336 20.61 25.25 -15.15
C GLU A 336 21.79 25.31 -16.12
N ASP A 337 21.55 24.77 -17.32
CA ASP A 337 22.21 25.29 -18.50
C ASP A 337 21.72 26.74 -18.60
N ASP A 338 22.69 27.65 -18.56
CA ASP A 338 22.59 29.10 -18.68
C ASP A 338 22.11 29.85 -17.43
N ASP A 339 23.08 30.50 -16.79
CA ASP A 339 22.90 31.73 -16.02
C ASP A 339 21.87 32.62 -16.75
N TYR A 340 20.64 32.66 -16.23
CA TYR A 340 19.73 33.75 -16.49
C TYR A 340 20.37 35.00 -15.88
N GLN A 341 21.20 35.69 -16.68
CA GLN A 341 21.53 37.08 -16.42
C GLN A 341 20.21 37.85 -16.38
N MET A 342 19.76 38.15 -15.16
CA MET A 342 18.76 39.20 -14.96
C MET A 342 19.40 40.51 -15.40
N ASN A 343 19.24 40.84 -16.68
CA ASN A 343 19.40 42.19 -17.19
C ASN A 343 18.36 43.07 -16.50
N TYR A 344 18.74 43.61 -15.33
CA TYR A 344 18.06 44.78 -14.78
C TYR A 344 18.35 45.97 -15.70
N THR A 345 17.40 46.19 -16.61
CA THR A 345 16.96 47.50 -17.14
C THR A 345 17.98 48.64 -17.07
N LYS A 346 18.55 48.95 -18.24
CA LYS A 346 18.85 50.34 -18.63
C LYS A 346 17.56 51.15 -18.52
N GLN A 347 17.43 51.97 -17.48
CA GLN A 347 16.53 53.11 -17.54
C GLN A 347 17.18 54.17 -18.43
N SER A 348 16.72 54.20 -19.68
CA SER A 348 16.70 55.41 -20.48
C SER A 348 15.88 56.47 -19.73
N ASN A 349 16.55 57.51 -19.24
CA ASN A 349 15.94 58.81 -18.96
C ASN A 349 16.88 59.88 -19.52
N GLU A 350 16.89 60.00 -20.84
CA GLU A 350 17.17 61.27 -21.51
C GLU A 350 15.84 61.82 -22.02
N GLY A 351 15.52 63.04 -21.58
CA GLY A 351 14.66 63.95 -22.32
C GLY A 351 13.29 64.24 -21.73
N GLU A 352 13.23 65.14 -20.73
CA GLU A 352 12.18 66.15 -20.74
C GLU A 352 12.72 67.51 -20.26
N LYS A 353 12.31 68.53 -21.02
CA LYS A 353 12.72 69.93 -21.11
C LYS A 353 12.57 70.70 -19.78
N ILE A 354 13.53 71.59 -19.48
CA ILE A 354 13.34 73.05 -19.41
C ILE A 354 14.58 73.70 -20.03
#